data_AF-A0A1G2XEA1-F1
#
_entry.id   AF-A0A1G2XEA1-F1
#
_cell.length_a   1.000
_cell.length_b   1.000
_cell.length_c   1.000
_cell.angle_alpha   90.00
_cell.angle_beta   90.00
_cell.angle_gamma   90.00
#
_symmetry.space_group_name_H-M   'P 1'
#
loop_
_entity.id
_entity.type
_entity.pdbx_description
1 polymer ?
#
loop_
_entity_poly.entity_id
_entity_poly.type
_entity_poly.pdbx_seq_one_letter_code
_entity_poly.pdbx_strand_id
1 'polypeptide(L)'
;MGTLAMDFNYADVFAAEPPDAYQRLLLDCMAGDQTLFTRIDDVKLAWGLVDRVLADWLQRQGEPYFYPAGAESFSQADALIQKDGRSWRKISEM
;
A
#
# COMPACT_ATOMS: atom_id res chain seq x y z
N MET A 1 -5.38 -30.41 12.47
CA MET A 1 -4.50 -29.88 11.41
C MET A 1 -3.59 -28.86 12.05
N GLY A 2 -2.27 -29.07 12.04
CA GLY A 2 -1.32 -28.10 12.58
C GLY A 2 -0.99 -27.05 11.54
N THR A 3 -0.97 -25.77 11.93
CA THR A 3 -0.52 -24.68 11.06
C THR A 3 1.01 -24.67 11.06
N LEU A 4 1.63 -24.78 9.87
CA LEU A 4 3.06 -24.57 9.71
C LEU A 4 3.28 -23.09 9.33
N ALA A 5 3.96 -22.34 10.19
CA ALA A 5 4.37 -20.98 9.87
C ALA A 5 5.71 -21.05 9.10
N MET A 6 5.70 -20.62 7.84
CA MET A 6 6.93 -20.41 7.08
C MET A 6 7.38 -18.97 7.33
N ASP A 7 8.55 -18.83 7.95
CA ASP A 7 9.16 -17.56 8.29
C ASP A 7 10.41 -17.33 7.44
N PHE A 8 10.55 -16.14 6.85
CA PHE A 8 11.68 -15.75 6.01
C PHE A 8 12.01 -14.28 6.27
N ASN A 9 13.23 -14.03 6.73
CA ASN A 9 13.75 -12.70 6.96
C ASN A 9 14.94 -12.42 6.03
N TYR A 10 14.86 -11.33 5.27
CA TYR A 10 15.94 -10.90 4.37
C TYR A 10 17.26 -10.66 5.10
N ALA A 11 17.22 -10.17 6.35
CA ALA A 11 18.41 -9.89 7.14
C ALA A 11 19.20 -11.15 7.53
N ASP A 12 18.51 -12.29 7.68
CA ASP A 12 19.14 -13.56 8.08
C ASP A 12 19.80 -14.28 6.90
N VAL A 13 19.33 -14.00 5.67
CA VAL A 13 19.71 -14.72 4.45
C VAL A 13 20.70 -13.92 3.60
N PHE A 14 20.62 -12.59 3.60
CA PHE A 14 21.48 -11.74 2.79
C PHE A 14 22.37 -10.87 3.70
N ALA A 15 23.68 -11.00 3.54
CA ALA A 15 24.67 -10.26 4.33
C ALA A 15 24.89 -8.80 3.87
N ALA A 16 24.12 -8.32 2.89
CA ALA A 16 24.23 -7.00 2.31
C ALA A 16 22.88 -6.29 2.33
N GLU A 17 22.90 -4.98 2.53
CA GLU A 17 21.69 -4.17 2.45
C GLU A 17 21.12 -4.24 1.03
N PRO A 18 19.79 -4.38 0.89
CA PRO A 18 19.15 -4.28 -0.42
C PRO A 18 19.45 -2.90 -1.04
N PRO A 19 19.63 -2.83 -2.36
CA PRO A 19 19.87 -1.55 -3.03
C PRO A 19 18.70 -0.60 -2.79
N ASP A 20 19.03 0.70 -2.69
CA ASP A 20 18.02 1.73 -2.56
C ASP A 20 17.07 1.71 -3.77
N ALA A 21 15.81 2.10 -3.55
CA ALA A 21 14.80 2.10 -4.60
C ALA A 21 15.25 2.91 -5.83
N TYR A 22 15.91 4.05 -5.65
CA TYR A 22 16.40 4.85 -6.77
C TYR A 22 17.61 4.23 -7.46
N GLN A 23 18.50 3.56 -6.72
CA GLN A 23 19.63 2.84 -7.33
C GLN A 23 19.11 1.80 -8.34
N ARG A 24 18.08 1.06 -7.95
CA ARG A 24 17.44 0.08 -8.82
C ARG A 24 16.81 0.73 -10.06
N LEU A 25 15.98 1.76 -9.86
CA LEU A 25 15.27 2.41 -10.97
C LEU A 25 16.22 3.10 -11.97
N LEU A 26 17.31 3.70 -11.48
CA LEU A 26 18.31 4.31 -12.36
C LEU A 26 19.05 3.27 -13.19
N LEU A 27 19.39 2.12 -12.59
CA LEU A 27 20.00 1.01 -13.31
C LEU A 27 19.07 0.47 -14.41
N ASP A 28 17.79 0.24 -14.07
CA ASP A 28 16.79 -0.26 -15.02
C ASP A 28 16.59 0.73 -16.18
N CYS A 29 16.57 2.04 -15.90
CA CYS A 29 16.53 3.09 -16.92
C CYS A 29 17.74 3.03 -17.87
N MET A 30 18.96 2.88 -17.35
CA MET A 30 20.18 2.74 -18.16
C MET A 30 20.18 1.45 -18.99
N ALA A 31 19.62 0.37 -18.46
CA ALA A 31 19.47 -0.91 -19.14
C ALA A 31 18.32 -0.93 -20.17
N GLY A 32 17.47 0.11 -20.18
CA GLY A 32 16.27 0.16 -21.02
C GLY A 32 15.15 -0.78 -20.54
N ASP A 33 15.19 -1.23 -19.29
CA ASP A 33 14.15 -2.06 -18.67
C ASP A 33 13.04 -1.16 -18.10
N GLN A 34 11.82 -1.35 -18.61
CA GLN A 34 10.64 -0.55 -18.24
C GLN A 34 9.73 -1.26 -17.23
N THR A 35 10.10 -2.43 -16.73
CA THR A 35 9.22 -3.28 -15.90
C THR A 35 8.74 -2.60 -14.62
N LEU A 36 9.59 -1.78 -13.99
CA LEU A 36 9.27 -1.04 -12.76
C LEU A 36 8.74 0.37 -12.99
N PHE A 37 8.46 0.75 -14.24
CA PHE A 37 7.93 2.05 -14.61
C PHE A 37 6.44 1.95 -14.93
N THR A 38 5.65 2.89 -14.41
CA THR A 38 4.23 2.95 -14.73
C THR A 38 4.02 3.46 -16.15
N ARG A 39 3.18 2.75 -16.91
CA ARG A 39 2.83 3.16 -18.27
C ARG A 39 1.79 4.28 -18.27
N ILE A 40 1.73 5.04 -19.36
CA ILE A 40 0.84 6.21 -19.46
C ILE A 40 -0.65 5.85 -19.45
N ASP A 41 -1.02 4.69 -19.99
CA ASP A 41 -2.38 4.15 -19.97
C ASP A 41 -2.80 3.80 -18.54
N ASP A 42 -1.92 3.14 -17.77
CA ASP A 42 -2.14 2.83 -16.36
C ASP A 42 -2.31 4.10 -15.51
N VAL A 43 -1.47 5.11 -15.74
CA VAL A 43 -1.59 6.42 -15.05
C VAL A 43 -2.93 7.08 -15.33
N LYS A 44 -3.38 7.08 -16.60
CA LYS A 44 -4.68 7.66 -16.98
C LYS A 44 -5.85 6.92 -16.33
N LEU A 45 -5.77 5.59 -16.26
CA LEU A 45 -6.80 4.78 -15.59
C LEU A 45 -6.86 5.07 -14.09
N ALA A 46 -5.70 5.12 -13.43
CA ALA A 46 -5.60 5.43 -12.01
C ALA A 46 -6.20 6.81 -11.68
N TRP A 47 -5.84 7.84 -12.46
CA TRP A 47 -6.43 9.18 -12.31
C TRP A 47 -7.93 9.19 -12.57
N GLY A 48 -8.42 8.48 -13.60
CA GLY A 48 -9.85 8.37 -13.87
C GLY A 48 -10.68 7.79 -12.72
N LEU A 49 -10.07 6.97 -11.85
CA LEU A 49 -10.69 6.46 -10.62
C LEU A 49 -10.60 7.47 -9.47
N VAL A 50 -9.40 7.99 -9.21
CA VAL A 50 -9.13 8.87 -8.06
C VAL A 50 -9.80 10.24 -8.21
N ASP A 51 -9.85 10.79 -9.42
CA ASP A 51 -10.44 12.11 -9.69
C ASP A 51 -11.90 12.19 -9.26
N ARG A 52 -12.67 11.10 -9.44
CA ARG A 52 -14.07 11.05 -9.03
C ARG A 52 -14.22 11.14 -7.52
N VAL A 53 -13.38 10.42 -6.79
CA VAL A 53 -13.35 10.45 -5.32
C VAL A 53 -12.97 11.84 -4.82
N LEU A 54 -11.97 12.48 -5.45
CA LEU A 54 -11.53 13.83 -5.10
C LEU A 54 -12.60 14.88 -5.40
N ALA A 55 -13.26 14.80 -6.56
CA ALA A 55 -14.33 15.72 -6.93
C ALA A 55 -15.50 15.65 -5.94
N ASP A 56 -15.93 14.44 -5.57
CA ASP A 56 -16.97 14.24 -4.56
C ASP A 56 -16.53 14.77 -3.19
N TRP A 57 -15.27 14.52 -2.80
CA TRP A 57 -14.72 15.00 -1.53
C TRP A 57 -14.73 16.52 -1.44
N LEU A 58 -14.32 17.22 -2.51
CA LEU A 58 -14.30 18.68 -2.57
C LEU A 58 -15.70 19.32 -2.51
N GLN A 59 -16.73 18.61 -2.97
CA GLN A 59 -18.12 19.10 -2.91
C GLN A 59 -18.79 18.81 -1.56
N ARG A 60 -18.35 17.78 -0.84
CA ARG A 60 -18.90 17.41 0.47
C ARG A 60 -18.39 18.34 1.55
N GLN A 61 -19.31 18.86 2.36
CA GLN A 61 -18.97 19.54 3.61
C GLN A 61 -18.90 18.50 4.73
N GLY A 62 -17.73 17.88 4.91
CA GLY A 62 -17.50 16.92 5.98
C GLY A 62 -16.02 16.86 6.34
N GLU A 63 -15.73 16.83 7.63
CA GLU A 63 -14.36 16.65 8.12
C GLU A 63 -13.96 15.16 8.06
N PRO A 64 -12.67 14.85 7.86
CA PRO A 64 -12.16 13.50 8.06
C PRO A 64 -12.46 12.99 9.47
N TYR A 65 -12.65 11.68 9.61
CA TYR A 65 -12.72 11.07 10.92
C TYR A 65 -11.35 11.15 11.62
N PHE A 66 -11.35 11.57 12.87
CA PHE A 66 -10.15 11.63 13.70
C PHE A 66 -9.86 10.28 14.34
N TYR A 67 -8.58 9.97 14.50
CA TYR A 67 -8.10 8.80 15.21
C TYR A 67 -6.83 9.15 16.02
N PRO A 68 -6.56 8.46 17.14
CA PRO A 68 -5.35 8.70 17.93
C PRO A 68 -4.07 8.37 17.16
N ALA A 69 -3.01 9.14 17.37
CA ALA A 69 -1.71 8.85 16.79
C ALA A 69 -1.18 7.49 17.29
N GLY A 70 -0.66 6.67 16.37
CA GLY A 70 -0.18 5.31 16.67
C GLY A 70 -1.28 4.25 16.76
N ALA A 71 -2.56 4.61 16.57
CA ALA A 71 -3.62 3.61 16.46
C ALA A 71 -3.47 2.77 15.19
N GLU A 72 -3.65 1.45 15.31
CA GLU A 72 -3.60 0.53 14.16
C GLU A 72 -4.85 0.61 13.27
N SER A 73 -5.99 1.03 13.82
CA SER A 73 -7.27 1.21 13.12
C SER A 73 -8.21 2.14 13.89
N PHE A 74 -9.38 2.43 13.31
CA PHE A 74 -10.48 3.20 13.89
C PHE A 74 -11.83 2.64 13.42
N SER A 75 -12.90 2.91 14.18
CA SER A 75 -14.18 2.22 14.01
C SER A 75 -14.80 2.36 12.60
N GLN A 76 -14.63 3.51 11.96
CA GLN A 76 -15.12 3.73 10.59
C GLN A 76 -14.30 2.95 9.53
N ALA A 77 -12.98 2.77 9.72
CA ALA A 77 -12.16 1.93 8.84
C ALA A 77 -12.46 0.44 9.03
N ASP A 78 -12.70 -0.02 10.27
CA ASP A 78 -13.10 -1.39 10.55
C ASP A 78 -14.47 -1.70 9.94
N ALA A 79 -15.44 -0.81 10.17
CA ALA A 79 -16.79 -0.94 9.63
C ALA A 79 -16.82 -0.92 8.09
N LEU A 80 -15.85 -0.30 7.42
CA LEU A 80 -15.75 -0.29 5.97
C LEU A 80 -15.47 -1.70 5.42
N ILE A 81 -14.46 -2.37 5.96
CA ILE A 81 -14.00 -3.68 5.47
C ILE A 81 -14.87 -4.83 6.01
N GLN A 82 -15.44 -4.68 7.20
CA GLN A 82 -16.38 -5.66 7.78
C GLN A 82 -17.64 -5.86 6.96
N LYS A 83 -18.07 -4.85 6.17
CA LYS A 83 -19.19 -4.99 5.22
C LYS A 83 -18.95 -6.11 4.20
N ASP A 84 -17.70 -6.39 3.87
CA ASP A 84 -17.29 -7.47 2.98
C ASP A 84 -16.94 -8.76 3.74
N GLY A 85 -17.23 -8.84 5.04
CA GLY A 85 -16.88 -9.99 5.89
C GLY A 85 -15.38 -10.15 6.16
N ARG A 86 -14.61 -9.07 5.99
CA ARG A 86 -13.15 -9.05 6.13
C ARG A 86 -12.73 -8.25 7.37
N SER A 87 -11.49 -8.43 7.80
CA SER A 87 -10.84 -7.65 8.86
C SER A 87 -9.44 -7.21 8.43
N TRP A 88 -9.01 -6.04 8.91
CA TRP A 88 -7.62 -5.61 8.75
C TRP A 88 -6.67 -6.59 9.45
N ARG A 89 -5.49 -6.81 8.88
CA ARG A 89 -4.39 -7.48 9.58
C ARG A 89 -3.76 -6.49 10.55
N LYS A 90 -3.50 -6.92 11.78
CA LYS A 90 -2.88 -6.06 12.78
C LYS A 90 -1.42 -5.83 12.48
N ILE A 91 -0.94 -4.63 12.78
CA ILE A 91 0.46 -4.26 12.57
C ILE A 91 1.33 -4.96 13.62
N SER A 92 0.85 -5.06 14.86
CA SER A 92 1.51 -5.81 15.94
C SER A 92 1.67 -7.32 15.69
N GLU A 93 0.96 -7.87 14.71
CA GLU A 93 1.05 -9.28 14.31
C GLU A 93 2.05 -9.49 13.16
N MET A 94 2.76 -8.43 12.72
CA MET A 94 3.77 -8.43 11.67
C MET A 94 5.18 -8.19 12.23
#